data_AF-A0A3E5DGZ7-F1
#
_entry.id   AF-A0A3E5DGZ7-F1
#
_cell.length_a   1.000
_cell.length_b   1.000
_cell.length_c   1.000
_cell.angle_alpha   90.00
_cell.angle_beta   90.00
_cell.angle_gamma   90.00
#
_symmetry.space_group_name_H-M   'P 1'
#
loop_
_entity.id
_entity.type
_entity.pdbx_description
1 polymer ?
#
loop_
_entity_poly.entity_id
_entity_poly.type
_entity_poly.pdbx_seq_one_letter_code
_entity_poly.pdbx_strand_id
1 'polypeptide(L)'
;MDDKKIRESIKDIEFYNSINDLFINNSLNKLVIIDKSMIMKSFPNKWMSNKIKEAFMCENYESTYTSGSTSERMQIVRPKDWWKGEYKRTANYNKYLMQKEINNWKKAILTTAICSNMACYLETPSYEERIIHNTLFLN
;
A
#
# COMPACT_ATOMS: atom_id res chain seq x y z
N MET A 1 5.33 12.51 -14.05
CA MET A 1 4.39 12.56 -12.92
C MET A 1 4.17 14.03 -12.62
N ASP A 2 2.93 14.47 -12.45
CA ASP A 2 2.60 15.89 -12.26
C ASP A 2 2.88 16.29 -10.81
N ASP A 3 3.78 17.25 -10.58
CA ASP A 3 4.15 17.76 -9.25
C ASP A 3 2.94 18.20 -8.44
N LYS A 4 1.89 18.69 -9.12
CA LYS A 4 0.64 19.09 -8.48
C LYS A 4 -0.03 17.91 -7.77
N LYS A 5 -0.07 16.73 -8.42
CA LYS A 5 -0.69 15.52 -7.85
C LYS A 5 0.05 15.01 -6.62
N ILE A 6 1.38 15.07 -6.63
CA ILE A 6 2.20 14.66 -5.48
C ILE A 6 1.91 15.56 -4.29
N ARG A 7 1.92 16.88 -4.50
CA ARG A 7 1.61 17.86 -3.45
C ARG A 7 0.20 17.66 -2.87
N GLU A 8 -0.78 17.48 -3.75
CA GLU A 8 -2.15 17.20 -3.32
C GLU A 8 -2.26 15.92 -2.49
N SER A 9 -1.44 14.90 -2.77
CA SER A 9 -1.47 13.62 -2.07
C SER A 9 -0.81 13.62 -0.69
N ILE A 10 -0.03 14.64 -0.36
CA ILE A 10 0.71 14.73 0.92
C ILE A 10 0.34 15.95 1.77
N LYS A 11 -0.46 16.88 1.23
CA LYS A 11 -0.74 18.18 1.86
C LYS A 11 -1.31 18.09 3.28
N ASP A 12 -2.01 17.02 3.59
CA ASP A 12 -2.67 16.77 4.87
C ASP A 12 -1.88 15.83 5.79
N ILE A 13 -0.64 15.49 5.41
CA ILE A 13 0.27 14.67 6.21
C ILE A 13 1.24 15.58 6.95
N GLU A 14 1.09 15.65 8.28
CA GLU A 14 1.90 16.52 9.15
C GLU A 14 3.40 16.26 9.00
N PHE A 15 3.82 15.00 8.85
CA PHE A 15 5.23 14.64 8.69
C PHE A 15 5.88 15.37 7.51
N TYR A 16 5.25 15.32 6.33
CA TYR A 16 5.78 15.98 5.14
C TYR A 16 5.73 17.52 5.27
N ASN A 17 4.73 18.06 5.95
CA ASN A 17 4.66 19.51 6.23
C ASN A 17 5.72 19.95 7.25
N SER A 18 6.15 19.07 8.15
CA SER A 18 7.18 19.36 9.16
C SER A 18 8.60 19.36 8.60
N ILE A 19 8.81 18.74 7.44
CA ILE A 19 10.07 18.77 6.72
C ILE A 19 9.99 19.94 5.72
N ASN A 20 10.36 21.13 6.19
CA ASN A 20 10.29 22.41 5.48
C ASN A 20 10.88 22.41 4.05
N ASP A 21 11.69 21.41 3.71
CA ASP A 21 12.51 21.40 2.50
C ASP A 21 12.04 20.44 1.40
N LEU A 22 11.01 19.61 1.62
CA LEU A 22 10.62 18.55 0.67
C LEU A 22 10.32 19.06 -0.74
N PHE A 23 9.90 20.32 -0.88
CA PHE A 23 9.55 20.89 -2.18
C PHE A 23 10.05 22.32 -2.39
N ILE A 24 11.16 22.70 -1.77
CA ILE A 24 11.79 23.99 -2.07
C ILE A 24 12.17 24.01 -3.56
N ASN A 25 11.46 24.86 -4.31
CA ASN A 25 11.66 25.18 -5.74
C ASN A 25 11.05 24.22 -6.78
N ASN A 26 9.93 23.53 -6.51
CA ASN A 26 9.20 22.74 -7.53
C ASN A 26 10.09 21.73 -8.27
N SER A 27 11.08 21.14 -7.58
CA SER A 27 12.00 20.20 -8.21
C SER A 27 12.09 18.93 -7.39
N LEU A 28 11.71 17.81 -8.02
CA LEU A 28 11.91 16.46 -7.48
C LEU A 28 13.39 16.12 -7.22
N ASN A 29 14.32 16.93 -7.74
CA ASN A 29 15.75 16.75 -7.54
C ASN A 29 16.24 17.22 -6.17
N LYS A 30 15.37 17.81 -5.34
CA LYS A 30 15.69 18.31 -3.98
C LYS A 30 14.92 17.59 -2.88
N LEU A 31 14.39 16.39 -3.16
CA LEU A 31 13.66 15.62 -2.16
C LEU A 31 14.58 15.23 -1.00
N VAL A 32 14.11 15.49 0.22
CA VAL A 32 14.78 15.04 1.45
C VAL A 32 14.72 13.52 1.51
N ILE A 33 15.87 12.89 1.79
CA ILE A 33 15.93 11.46 2.06
C ILE A 33 15.32 11.20 3.43
N ILE A 34 14.27 10.38 3.47
CA ILE A 34 13.60 9.97 4.71
C ILE A 34 14.07 8.57 5.06
N ASP A 35 14.73 8.43 6.21
CA ASP A 35 15.15 7.12 6.70
C ASP A 35 14.05 6.43 7.53
N LYS A 36 14.24 5.12 7.77
CA LYS A 36 13.30 4.29 8.53
C LYS A 36 13.06 4.82 9.94
N SER A 37 14.09 5.33 10.61
CA SER A 37 13.99 5.83 11.98
C SER A 37 13.13 7.09 12.08
N MET A 38 13.21 7.97 11.07
CA MET A 38 12.37 9.17 10.98
C MET A 38 10.90 8.80 10.84
N ILE A 39 10.59 7.80 10.01
CA ILE A 39 9.22 7.29 9.85
C ILE A 39 8.75 6.72 11.18
N MET A 40 9.53 5.82 11.79
CA MET A 40 9.12 5.10 12.99
C MET A 40 8.91 6.01 14.22
N LYS A 41 9.76 7.02 14.42
CA LYS A 41 9.61 7.99 15.53
C LYS A 41 8.35 8.84 15.45
N SER A 42 7.77 8.97 14.26
CA SER A 42 6.65 9.88 13.99
C SER A 42 5.36 9.14 13.64
N PHE A 43 5.42 7.82 13.43
CA PHE A 43 4.29 6.96 13.14
C PHE A 43 3.56 6.53 14.44
N PRO A 44 2.22 6.46 14.48
CA PRO A 44 1.30 6.83 13.40
C PRO A 44 1.02 8.35 13.33
N ASN A 45 1.23 9.08 14.43
CA ASN A 45 0.66 10.41 14.67
C ASN A 45 0.86 11.40 13.50
N LYS A 46 2.10 11.61 13.04
CA LYS A 46 2.39 12.59 11.98
C LYS A 46 2.07 12.07 10.57
N TRP A 47 1.72 10.79 10.43
CA TRP A 47 1.46 10.12 9.16
C TRP A 47 -0.04 9.96 8.86
N MET A 48 -0.91 10.29 9.80
CA MET A 48 -2.36 10.13 9.67
C MET A 48 -2.98 11.25 8.82
N SER A 49 -3.07 11.01 7.51
CA SER A 49 -3.87 11.83 6.60
C SER A 49 -5.36 11.71 6.91
N ASN A 50 -6.18 12.65 6.41
CA ASN A 50 -7.63 12.59 6.57
C ASN A 50 -8.21 11.33 5.94
N LYS A 51 -7.70 10.95 4.76
CA LYS A 51 -8.12 9.72 4.07
C LYS A 51 -7.86 8.45 4.89
N ILE A 52 -6.73 8.40 5.60
CA ILE A 52 -6.41 7.26 6.47
C ILE A 52 -7.30 7.27 7.71
N LYS A 53 -7.53 8.44 8.34
CA LYS A 53 -8.47 8.57 9.47
C LYS A 53 -9.88 8.11 9.08
N GLU A 54 -10.39 8.54 7.93
CA GLU A 54 -11.67 8.10 7.38
C GLU A 54 -11.70 6.58 7.15
N ALA A 55 -10.63 6.01 6.59
CA ALA A 55 -10.52 4.57 6.40
C ALA A 55 -10.55 3.79 7.72
N PHE A 56 -9.93 4.32 8.79
CA PHE A 56 -10.03 3.74 10.13
C PHE A 56 -11.46 3.80 10.67
N MET A 57 -12.14 4.94 10.55
CA MET A 57 -13.53 5.12 11.04
C MET A 57 -14.54 4.23 10.32
N CYS A 58 -14.28 3.91 9.05
CA CYS A 58 -15.13 3.03 8.24
C CYS A 58 -14.67 1.56 8.21
N GLU A 59 -13.70 1.17 9.05
CA GLU A 59 -13.08 -0.17 9.05
C GLU A 59 -12.59 -0.64 7.66
N ASN A 60 -12.24 0.31 6.81
CA ASN A 60 -11.90 0.10 5.40
C ASN A 60 -10.39 0.22 5.16
N TYR A 61 -9.60 -0.40 6.03
CA TYR A 61 -8.14 -0.38 5.96
C TYR A 61 -7.56 -1.78 6.20
N GLU A 62 -6.35 -1.96 5.72
CA GLU A 62 -5.48 -3.10 5.99
C GLU A 62 -4.19 -2.56 6.63
N SER A 63 -3.67 -3.30 7.61
CA SER A 63 -2.37 -2.99 8.20
C SER A 63 -1.46 -4.22 8.15
N THR A 64 -0.19 -3.98 7.89
CA THR A 64 0.83 -5.04 7.88
C THR A 64 2.17 -4.49 8.34
N TYR A 65 3.17 -5.36 8.47
CA TYR A 65 4.53 -4.99 8.87
C TYR A 65 5.51 -5.33 7.75
N THR A 66 6.54 -4.50 7.60
CA THR A 66 7.68 -4.82 6.72
C THR A 66 8.35 -6.13 7.15
N SER A 67 8.94 -6.87 6.21
CA SER A 67 9.66 -8.12 6.47
C SER A 67 10.97 -7.99 7.27
N GLY A 68 11.30 -6.77 7.73
CA GLY A 68 12.66 -6.34 8.13
C GLY A 68 13.45 -7.33 9.00
N SER A 69 14.75 -7.42 8.67
CA SER A 69 15.81 -8.18 9.37
C SER A 69 16.38 -7.46 10.60
N THR A 70 16.05 -6.19 10.79
CA THR A 70 16.35 -5.40 11.99
C THR A 70 15.25 -5.61 13.04
N SER A 71 15.58 -5.53 14.34
CA SER A 71 14.68 -5.80 15.48
C SER A 71 13.33 -5.08 15.42
N GLU A 72 13.26 -3.90 14.81
CA GLU A 72 12.01 -3.14 14.69
C GLU A 72 11.43 -3.20 13.28
N ARG A 73 10.22 -3.75 13.14
CA ARG A 73 9.46 -3.79 11.88
C ARG A 73 8.62 -2.53 11.73
N MET A 74 8.61 -1.93 10.55
CA MET A 74 7.79 -0.75 10.26
C MET A 74 6.36 -1.18 9.92
N GLN A 75 5.36 -0.50 10.50
CA GLN A 75 3.95 -0.71 10.17
C GLN A 75 3.59 0.02 8.86
N ILE A 76 2.77 -0.63 8.04
CA ILE A 76 2.24 -0.11 6.79
C ILE A 76 0.73 -0.14 6.91
N VAL A 77 0.07 0.99 6.66
CA VAL A 77 -1.39 1.12 6.64
C VAL A 77 -1.83 1.51 5.23
N ARG A 78 -2.84 0.81 4.70
CA ARG A 78 -3.38 1.02 3.35
C ARG A 78 -4.91 0.87 3.38
N PRO A 79 -5.63 1.46 2.41
CA PRO A 79 -7.02 1.10 2.20
C PRO A 79 -7.19 -0.40 1.96
N LYS A 80 -8.32 -0.95 2.37
CA LYS A 80 -8.68 -2.33 2.02
C LYS A 80 -8.70 -2.50 0.50
N ASP A 81 -8.27 -3.66 0.01
CA ASP A 81 -8.19 -3.98 -1.42
C ASP A 81 -7.33 -3.01 -2.27
N TRP A 82 -6.35 -2.31 -1.67
CA TRP A 82 -5.48 -1.34 -2.38
C TRP A 82 -4.87 -1.91 -3.67
N TRP A 83 -4.59 -3.22 -3.69
CA TRP A 83 -4.03 -3.97 -4.81
C TRP A 83 -4.94 -4.02 -6.04
N LYS A 84 -6.26 -3.83 -5.90
CA LYS A 84 -7.19 -3.78 -7.06
C LYS A 84 -6.83 -2.64 -8.01
N GLY A 85 -6.44 -1.49 -7.45
CA GLY A 85 -5.96 -0.34 -8.21
C GLY A 85 -4.68 -0.64 -8.98
N GLU A 86 -3.74 -1.37 -8.36
CA GLU A 86 -2.51 -1.80 -9.04
C GLU A 86 -2.79 -2.75 -10.19
N TYR A 87 -3.66 -3.73 -10.00
CA TYR A 87 -4.02 -4.64 -11.09
C TYR A 87 -4.66 -3.89 -12.26
N LYS A 88 -5.45 -2.85 -12.01
CA LYS A 88 -5.98 -1.99 -13.07
C LYS A 88 -4.89 -1.25 -13.82
N ARG A 89 -3.90 -0.69 -13.10
CA ARG A 89 -2.76 -0.05 -13.73
C ARG A 89 -1.94 -1.03 -14.57
N THR A 90 -1.61 -2.19 -14.02
CA THR A 90 -0.85 -3.24 -14.74
C THR A 90 -1.61 -3.76 -15.94
N ALA A 91 -2.90 -4.04 -15.81
CA ALA A 91 -3.75 -4.51 -16.91
C ALA A 91 -3.78 -3.52 -18.08
N ASN A 92 -3.76 -2.22 -17.79
CA ASN A 92 -3.73 -1.17 -18.82
C ASN A 92 -2.46 -1.18 -19.69
N TYR A 93 -1.39 -1.83 -19.26
CA TYR A 93 -0.17 -1.97 -20.07
C TYR A 93 -0.20 -3.18 -21.01
N ASN A 94 -1.19 -4.07 -20.87
CA ASN A 94 -1.31 -5.26 -21.70
C ASN A 94 -2.65 -5.27 -22.45
N LYS A 95 -2.60 -5.19 -23.78
CA LYS A 95 -3.80 -5.11 -24.64
C LYS A 95 -4.80 -6.26 -24.43
N TYR A 96 -4.30 -7.47 -24.13
CA TYR A 96 -5.15 -8.63 -23.87
C TYR A 96 -5.87 -8.51 -22.52
N LEU A 97 -5.18 -7.98 -21.51
CA LEU A 97 -5.75 -7.78 -20.17
C LEU A 97 -6.73 -6.60 -20.13
N MET A 98 -6.51 -5.54 -20.92
CA MET A 98 -7.42 -4.39 -21.02
C MET A 98 -8.84 -4.76 -21.44
N GLN A 99 -8.99 -5.81 -22.27
CA GLN A 99 -10.28 -6.23 -22.82
C GLN A 99 -11.14 -6.99 -21.82
N LYS A 100 -10.61 -7.35 -20.65
CA LYS A 100 -11.30 -8.17 -19.66
C LYS A 100 -11.57 -7.38 -18.38
N GLU A 101 -12.79 -7.49 -17.85
CA GLU A 101 -13.11 -6.94 -16.55
C GLU A 101 -12.29 -7.61 -15.44
N ILE A 102 -11.42 -6.83 -14.78
CA ILE A 102 -10.46 -7.31 -13.77
C ILE A 102 -11.14 -8.05 -12.62
N ASN A 103 -12.38 -7.68 -12.30
CA ASN A 103 -13.19 -8.30 -11.25
C ASN A 103 -13.71 -9.69 -11.65
N ASN A 104 -13.76 -10.00 -12.95
CA ASN A 104 -14.25 -11.28 -13.48
C ASN A 104 -13.14 -12.25 -13.89
N TRP A 105 -11.88 -11.89 -13.65
CA TRP A 105 -10.77 -12.81 -13.92
C TRP A 105 -10.75 -13.89 -12.84
N LYS A 106 -10.79 -15.15 -13.26
CA LYS A 106 -10.33 -16.27 -12.44
C LYS A 106 -8.81 -16.20 -12.42
N LYS A 107 -8.22 -15.85 -11.27
CA LYS A 107 -6.78 -15.70 -11.10
C LYS A 107 -6.28 -16.77 -10.15
N ALA A 108 -5.09 -17.29 -10.41
CA ALA A 108 -4.34 -18.08 -9.45
C ALA A 108 -3.02 -17.34 -9.17
N ILE A 109 -2.70 -17.10 -7.91
CA ILE A 109 -1.48 -16.38 -7.51
C ILE A 109 -0.62 -17.34 -6.67
N LEU A 110 0.62 -17.55 -7.10
CA LEU A 110 1.61 -18.41 -6.45
C LEU A 110 2.22 -17.81 -5.17
N THR A 111 1.95 -16.55 -4.89
CA THR A 111 2.40 -15.83 -3.69
C THR A 111 1.26 -14.95 -3.19
N THR A 112 0.77 -15.11 -1.96
CA THR A 112 -0.22 -14.17 -1.42
C THR A 112 0.32 -12.74 -1.48
N ALA A 113 -0.48 -11.79 -1.97
CA ALA A 113 -0.16 -10.36 -1.88
C ALA A 113 -0.01 -9.89 -0.42
N ILE A 114 -0.40 -10.75 0.52
CA ILE A 114 -0.45 -10.58 1.97
C ILE A 114 0.69 -11.34 2.67
N CYS A 115 1.62 -11.96 1.94
CA CYS A 115 2.81 -12.61 2.53
C CYS A 115 3.86 -11.57 2.95
N SER A 116 3.49 -10.70 3.89
CA SER A 116 4.41 -9.87 4.67
C SER A 116 4.47 -10.42 6.10
N ASN A 117 5.37 -11.38 6.31
CA ASN A 117 5.83 -11.97 7.59
C ASN A 117 4.81 -12.46 8.66
N MET A 118 3.50 -12.23 8.53
CA MET A 118 2.46 -12.75 9.44
C MET A 118 1.22 -13.32 8.72
N ALA A 119 1.13 -13.17 7.39
CA ALA A 119 -0.01 -13.63 6.59
C ALA A 119 0.41 -14.44 5.35
N CYS A 120 1.58 -15.08 5.43
CA CYS A 120 1.66 -16.41 4.84
C CYS A 120 0.86 -17.29 5.79
N TYR A 121 -0.12 -18.03 5.27
CA TYR A 121 -0.95 -18.87 6.12
C TYR A 121 -0.04 -19.68 7.06
N LEU A 122 -0.10 -19.37 8.36
CA LEU A 122 0.65 -20.11 9.38
C LEU A 122 0.08 -21.52 9.53
N GLU A 123 -1.15 -21.70 9.07
CA GLU A 123 -1.89 -22.95 8.97
C GLU A 123 -2.05 -23.33 7.49
N THR A 124 -2.43 -24.58 7.18
CA THR A 124 -2.77 -25.00 5.82
C THR A 124 -4.26 -24.77 5.57
N PRO A 125 -4.69 -23.62 5.00
CA PRO A 125 -6.10 -23.38 4.71
C PRO A 125 -6.62 -24.43 3.71
N SER A 126 -7.90 -24.75 3.82
CA SER A 126 -8.64 -25.53 2.82
C SER A 126 -8.63 -24.84 1.45
N TYR A 127 -9.01 -25.58 0.40
CA TYR A 127 -9.08 -25.03 -0.95
C TYR A 127 -10.05 -23.85 -1.03
N GLU A 128 -11.18 -23.95 -0.35
CA GLU A 128 -12.23 -22.93 -0.29
C GLU A 128 -11.74 -21.66 0.40
N GLU A 129 -11.00 -21.78 1.50
CA GLU A 129 -10.43 -20.64 2.24
C GLU A 129 -9.30 -19.93 1.47
N ARG A 130 -8.69 -20.60 0.49
CA ARG A 130 -7.72 -20.00 -0.43
C ARG A 130 -8.37 -19.19 -1.54
N ILE A 131 -9.70 -19.21 -1.68
CA ILE A 131 -10.43 -18.43 -2.67
C ILE A 131 -10.95 -17.15 -2.02
N ILE A 132 -10.29 -16.03 -2.30
CA ILE A 132 -10.74 -14.71 -1.85
C ILE A 132 -11.24 -13.95 -3.08
N HIS A 133 -12.54 -13.63 -3.09
CA HIS A 133 -13.25 -13.14 -4.27
C HIS A 133 -13.12 -14.13 -5.45
N ASN A 134 -12.50 -13.74 -6.56
CA ASN A 134 -12.25 -14.57 -7.75
C ASN A 134 -10.77 -14.99 -7.89
N THR A 135 -10.01 -14.95 -6.79
CA THR A 135 -8.58 -15.24 -6.77
C THR A 135 -8.28 -16.43 -5.88
N LEU A 136 -7.69 -17.47 -6.47
CA LEU A 136 -7.12 -18.61 -5.76
C LEU A 136 -5.68 -18.32 -5.36
N PHE A 137 -5.35 -18.47 -4.08
CA PHE A 137 -3.99 -18.36 -3.58
C PHE A 137 -3.37 -19.76 -3.45
N LEU A 138 -2.27 -20.01 -4.15
CA LEU A 138 -1.66 -21.34 -4.29
C LEU A 138 -0.54 -21.63 -3.28
N ASN A 139 -0.33 -20.72 -2.32
CA ASN A 139 0.63 -20.87 -1.23
C ASN A 139 0.28 -22.04 -0.31
#